data_AF-A0A2N9HV30-F1
#
_entry.id   AF-A0A2N9HV30-F1
#
_cell.length_a   1.000
_cell.length_b   1.000
_cell.length_c   1.000
_cell.angle_alpha   90.00
_cell.angle_beta   90.00
_cell.angle_gamma   90.00
#
_symmetry.space_group_name_H-M   'P 1'
#
loop_
_entity.id
_entity.type
_entity.pdbx_description
1 polymer ?
#
loop_
_entity_poly.entity_id
_entity_poly.type
_entity_poly.pdbx_seq_one_letter_code
_entity_poly.pdbx_strand_id
1 'polypeptide(L)'
;MEASSNFPPLKNYTSSCSESQNPLLKPLKNLSLDSLKKTLSQLTPIDVVKWSGVLSIAIAATKWTVNLLFSPFFWMYFSWTWLFWPWFVALSVAIYGLYSFRKHLLGEANILEQLAIVTSVFTWLTLVPPAHFNGYLQGWPFVFFFVYHYFFFFNVSVRKRLYGDYYARPHDPKWDVNPSKWYRLLFCVGVMVGHWLAAFEGPELHLIPGGWTNVGIWVLIIVTLLMQYNSTLYLAKYSEKVVVPTAVVQFGPYRWVRHPIYSSTMLLFATYCVALRAPLSLLFVVAVCLLYYDQKAKIEEALMVETFGERYMEYATKVRHKFIPFVY
;
A
#
# COMPACT_ATOMS: atom_id res chain seq x y z
N MET A 1 -61.24 -20.40 -39.00
CA MET A 1 -61.53 -20.36 -37.55
C MET A 1 -60.56 -19.38 -36.92
N GLU A 2 -61.08 -18.23 -36.52
CA GLU A 2 -60.40 -17.18 -35.76
C GLU A 2 -59.99 -17.65 -34.36
N ALA A 3 -58.90 -17.10 -33.82
CA ALA A 3 -58.85 -16.61 -32.44
C ALA A 3 -57.65 -15.67 -32.25
N SER A 4 -57.87 -14.69 -31.38
CA SER A 4 -57.19 -13.41 -31.21
C SER A 4 -55.87 -13.44 -30.41
N SER A 5 -55.00 -12.45 -30.65
CA SER A 5 -54.04 -11.97 -29.66
C SER A 5 -53.97 -10.45 -29.68
N ASN A 6 -54.38 -9.83 -28.58
CA ASN A 6 -54.37 -8.39 -28.33
C ASN A 6 -52.95 -7.81 -28.31
N PHE A 7 -52.68 -6.77 -29.11
CA PHE A 7 -51.56 -5.85 -28.92
C PHE A 7 -52.07 -4.39 -29.01
N PRO A 8 -51.68 -3.49 -28.08
CA PRO A 8 -52.01 -2.07 -28.15
C PRO A 8 -51.12 -1.31 -29.17
N PRO A 9 -51.55 -0.14 -29.68
CA PRO A 9 -50.95 0.47 -30.87
C PRO A 9 -49.65 1.24 -30.60
N LEU A 10 -48.83 1.32 -31.65
CA LEU A 10 -47.54 1.99 -31.75
C LEU A 10 -47.59 3.48 -31.34
N LYS A 11 -46.59 3.92 -30.56
CA LYS A 11 -46.18 5.33 -30.47
C LYS A 11 -45.00 5.58 -31.42
N ASN A 12 -45.18 6.57 -32.30
CA ASN A 12 -44.16 7.11 -33.19
C ASN A 12 -42.98 7.69 -32.39
N TYR A 13 -41.77 7.23 -32.72
CA TYR A 13 -40.52 7.82 -32.29
C TYR A 13 -40.31 9.16 -33.01
N THR A 14 -40.40 10.27 -32.27
CA THR A 14 -39.75 11.52 -32.64
C THR A 14 -38.52 11.69 -31.76
N SER A 15 -37.39 11.93 -32.44
CA SER A 15 -36.06 12.11 -31.87
C SER A 15 -36.03 13.22 -30.81
N SER A 16 -35.70 12.86 -29.56
CA SER A 16 -35.17 13.80 -28.58
C SER A 16 -33.68 13.51 -28.40
N CYS A 17 -32.85 14.42 -28.92
CA CYS A 17 -31.45 14.52 -28.56
C CYS A 17 -31.41 14.89 -27.07
N SER A 18 -31.08 13.91 -26.21
CA SER A 18 -30.93 14.14 -24.78
C SER A 18 -29.68 14.97 -24.50
N GLU A 19 -29.85 16.27 -24.26
CA GLU A 19 -28.82 17.13 -23.69
C GLU A 19 -28.35 16.56 -22.34
N SER A 20 -27.04 16.33 -22.22
CA SER A 20 -26.40 15.88 -20.98
C SER A 20 -26.55 16.94 -19.88
N GLN A 21 -27.27 16.61 -18.80
CA GLN A 21 -27.34 17.46 -17.62
C GLN A 21 -26.05 17.35 -16.80
N ASN A 22 -25.08 18.22 -17.06
CA ASN A 22 -23.88 18.33 -16.23
C ASN A 22 -24.20 18.97 -14.86
N PRO A 23 -23.99 18.27 -13.73
CA PRO A 23 -24.35 18.75 -12.39
C PRO A 23 -23.50 19.94 -11.91
N LEU A 24 -22.35 20.20 -12.55
CA LEU A 24 -21.47 21.34 -12.23
C LEU A 24 -22.01 22.71 -12.73
N LEU A 25 -22.96 22.73 -13.67
CA LEU A 25 -23.52 23.97 -14.22
C LEU A 25 -24.86 24.39 -13.58
N LYS A 26 -25.45 23.53 -12.72
CA LYS A 26 -26.66 23.86 -11.95
C LYS A 26 -26.50 25.05 -10.99
N PRO A 27 -25.40 25.21 -10.22
CA PRO A 27 -25.28 26.34 -9.31
C PRO A 27 -25.08 27.68 -10.03
N LEU A 28 -24.53 27.67 -11.25
CA LEU A 28 -24.31 28.88 -12.05
C LEU A 28 -25.60 29.42 -12.70
N LYS A 29 -26.56 28.53 -13.03
CA LYS A 29 -27.86 28.94 -13.61
C LYS A 29 -28.85 29.53 -12.60
N ASN A 30 -28.68 29.25 -11.30
CA ASN A 30 -29.54 29.78 -10.23
C ASN A 30 -29.11 31.18 -9.72
N LEU A 31 -27.99 31.73 -10.20
CA LEU A 31 -27.58 33.11 -9.94
C LEU A 31 -28.25 34.06 -10.95
N SER A 32 -29.59 34.18 -10.90
CA SER A 32 -30.30 35.16 -11.72
C SER A 32 -30.18 36.57 -11.11
N LEU A 33 -30.05 37.59 -11.96
CA LEU A 33 -29.96 39.00 -11.53
C LEU A 33 -31.17 39.42 -10.68
N ASP A 34 -32.34 38.84 -10.91
CA ASP A 34 -33.55 39.11 -10.13
C ASP A 34 -33.51 38.51 -8.72
N SER A 35 -32.88 37.34 -8.55
CA SER A 35 -32.63 36.74 -7.23
C SER A 35 -31.64 37.59 -6.43
N LEU A 36 -30.57 38.05 -7.06
CA LEU A 36 -29.62 39.00 -6.46
C LEU A 36 -30.28 40.32 -6.07
N LYS A 37 -31.10 40.89 -6.96
CA LYS A 37 -31.81 42.17 -6.73
C LYS A 37 -32.83 42.08 -5.59
N LYS A 38 -33.56 40.96 -5.48
CA LYS A 38 -34.52 40.71 -4.39
C LYS A 38 -33.82 40.46 -3.05
N THR A 39 -32.66 39.82 -3.06
CA THR A 39 -31.81 39.64 -1.86
C THR A 39 -31.21 40.98 -1.43
N LEU A 40 -30.75 41.80 -2.39
CA LEU A 40 -30.23 43.15 -2.16
C LEU A 40 -31.29 44.11 -1.59
N SER A 41 -32.56 43.99 -2.00
CA SER A 41 -33.65 44.85 -1.49
C SER A 41 -34.16 44.46 -0.10
N GLN A 42 -33.78 43.29 0.42
CA GLN A 42 -34.18 42.78 1.74
C GLN A 42 -33.07 42.91 2.80
N LEU A 43 -31.88 43.38 2.41
CA LEU A 43 -30.75 43.56 3.32
C LEU A 43 -31.01 44.74 4.27
N THR A 44 -30.98 44.48 5.57
CA THR A 44 -30.95 45.56 6.56
C THR A 44 -29.53 46.15 6.63
N PRO A 45 -29.37 47.42 7.06
CA PRO A 45 -28.04 48.01 7.27
C PRO A 45 -27.13 47.18 8.18
N ILE A 46 -27.74 46.46 9.14
CA ILE A 46 -27.05 45.57 10.08
C ILE A 46 -26.51 44.32 9.36
N ASP A 47 -27.27 43.74 8.42
CA ASP A 47 -26.81 42.60 7.64
C ASP A 47 -25.63 42.96 6.74
N VAL A 48 -25.65 44.15 6.12
CA VAL A 48 -24.53 44.63 5.30
C VAL A 48 -23.25 44.77 6.12
N VAL A 49 -23.34 45.34 7.33
CA VAL A 49 -22.18 45.46 8.25
C VAL A 49 -21.67 44.07 8.66
N LYS A 50 -22.56 43.13 8.96
CA LYS A 50 -22.20 41.75 9.31
C LYS A 50 -21.47 41.03 8.18
N TRP A 51 -22.01 41.08 6.96
CA TRP A 51 -21.39 40.46 5.79
C TRP A 51 -20.07 41.12 5.40
N SER A 52 -19.95 42.44 5.52
CA SER A 52 -18.70 43.17 5.33
C SER A 52 -17.65 42.77 6.35
N GLY A 53 -18.05 42.57 7.62
CA GLY A 53 -17.16 42.07 8.68
C GLY A 53 -16.65 40.66 8.40
N VAL A 54 -17.55 39.73 8.03
CA VAL A 54 -17.18 38.36 7.65
C VAL A 54 -16.24 38.35 6.45
N LEU A 55 -16.54 39.14 5.41
CA LEU A 55 -15.70 39.26 4.23
C LEU A 55 -14.31 39.83 4.57
N SER A 56 -14.24 40.83 5.42
CA SER A 56 -12.97 41.43 5.87
C SER A 56 -12.11 40.43 6.64
N ILE A 57 -12.73 39.66 7.55
CA ILE A 57 -12.05 38.58 8.28
C ILE A 57 -11.56 37.50 7.32
N ALA A 58 -12.38 37.10 6.35
CA ALA A 58 -12.02 36.10 5.34
C ALA A 58 -10.84 36.57 4.46
N ILE A 59 -10.85 37.83 4.02
CA ILE A 59 -9.76 38.44 3.25
C ILE A 59 -8.49 38.51 4.10
N ALA A 60 -8.58 38.94 5.36
CA ALA A 60 -7.44 39.01 6.27
C ALA A 60 -6.84 37.61 6.53
N ALA A 61 -7.68 36.61 6.80
CA ALA A 61 -7.25 35.23 6.99
C ALA A 61 -6.60 34.66 5.72
N THR A 62 -7.16 34.96 4.55
CA THR A 62 -6.60 34.54 3.26
C THR A 62 -5.25 35.20 3.01
N LYS A 63 -5.14 36.52 3.21
CA LYS A 63 -3.89 37.27 3.07
C LYS A 63 -2.82 36.75 4.02
N TRP A 64 -3.17 36.48 5.28
CA TRP A 64 -2.27 35.89 6.27
C TRP A 64 -1.80 34.49 5.85
N THR A 65 -2.72 33.63 5.40
CA THR A 65 -2.40 32.28 4.93
C THR A 65 -1.49 32.30 3.70
N VAL A 66 -1.79 33.16 2.72
CA VAL A 66 -0.96 33.35 1.52
C VAL A 66 0.43 33.83 1.93
N ASN A 67 0.53 34.84 2.79
CA ASN A 67 1.83 35.34 3.26
C ASN A 67 2.64 34.27 4.00
N LEU A 68 1.99 33.44 4.82
CA LEU A 68 2.64 32.32 5.50
C LEU A 68 3.18 31.30 4.48
N LEU A 69 2.34 30.86 3.54
CA LEU A 69 2.69 29.88 2.51
C LEU A 69 3.75 30.36 1.53
N PHE A 70 3.83 31.66 1.24
CA PHE A 70 4.89 32.22 0.39
C PHE A 70 6.11 32.67 1.19
N SER A 71 6.12 32.55 2.52
CA SER A 71 7.29 32.90 3.32
C SER A 71 8.37 31.82 3.25
N PRO A 72 9.61 32.15 2.88
CA PRO A 72 10.71 31.20 2.87
C PRO A 72 10.99 30.61 4.27
N PHE A 73 10.80 31.42 5.32
CA PHE A 73 11.01 31.01 6.70
C PHE A 73 10.01 29.94 7.17
N PHE A 74 8.74 30.03 6.78
CA PHE A 74 7.78 28.97 7.07
C PHE A 74 8.27 27.64 6.51
N TRP A 75 8.66 27.60 5.23
CA TRP A 75 9.16 26.37 4.61
C TRP A 75 10.49 25.90 5.21
N MET A 76 11.36 26.82 5.64
CA MET A 76 12.59 26.46 6.35
C MET A 76 12.27 25.76 7.68
N TYR A 77 11.49 26.37 8.58
CA TYR A 77 11.14 25.75 9.86
C TYR A 77 10.22 24.53 9.71
N PHE A 78 9.32 24.56 8.74
CA PHE A 78 8.49 23.40 8.40
C PHE A 78 9.38 22.25 7.94
N SER A 79 10.37 22.50 7.05
CA SER A 79 11.31 21.46 6.63
C SER A 79 12.12 20.92 7.80
N TRP A 80 12.45 21.73 8.82
CA TRP A 80 13.15 21.27 10.02
C TRP A 80 12.33 20.29 10.85
N THR A 81 11.00 20.35 10.81
CA THR A 81 10.16 19.33 11.46
C THR A 81 10.23 17.97 10.77
N TRP A 82 10.69 17.92 9.51
CA TRP A 82 10.95 16.68 8.77
C TRP A 82 12.42 16.28 8.74
N LEU A 83 13.32 17.28 8.80
CA LEU A 83 14.76 17.06 8.85
C LEU A 83 15.16 16.51 10.22
N PHE A 84 14.71 17.13 11.30
CA PHE A 84 14.94 16.65 12.67
C PHE A 84 13.78 15.76 13.08
N TRP A 85 14.09 14.55 13.55
CA TRP A 85 13.08 13.56 13.85
C TRP A 85 12.23 13.93 15.07
N PRO A 86 10.92 14.19 14.91
CA PRO A 86 10.06 14.52 16.05
C PRO A 86 9.40 13.25 16.59
N TRP A 87 9.88 12.80 17.74
CA TRP A 87 9.30 11.65 18.47
C TRP A 87 7.78 11.74 18.66
N PHE A 88 7.23 12.95 18.81
CA PHE A 88 5.79 13.16 18.89
C PHE A 88 5.05 12.66 17.65
N VAL A 89 5.57 12.91 16.45
CA VAL A 89 4.95 12.43 15.20
C VAL A 89 5.01 10.91 15.13
N ALA A 90 6.14 10.32 15.48
CA ALA A 90 6.32 8.87 15.52
C ALA A 90 5.28 8.19 16.44
N LEU A 91 5.12 8.75 17.65
CA LEU A 91 4.17 8.26 18.65
C LEU A 91 2.72 8.47 18.20
N SER A 92 2.38 9.63 17.63
CA SER A 92 1.04 9.88 17.08
C SER A 92 0.69 8.88 15.98
N VAL A 93 1.62 8.59 15.07
CA VAL A 93 1.45 7.59 14.02
C VAL A 93 1.25 6.19 14.60
N ALA A 94 2.04 5.80 15.62
CA ALA A 94 1.87 4.52 16.32
C ALA A 94 0.50 4.40 17.00
N ILE A 95 0.09 5.42 17.76
CA ILE A 95 -1.18 5.43 18.50
C ILE A 95 -2.34 5.32 17.52
N TYR A 96 -2.32 6.10 16.44
CA TYR A 96 -3.36 6.05 15.42
C TYR A 96 -3.37 4.72 14.66
N GLY A 97 -2.20 4.14 14.38
CA GLY A 97 -2.06 2.81 13.79
C GLY A 97 -2.64 1.71 14.68
N LEU A 98 -2.37 1.75 16.00
CA LEU A 98 -2.92 0.80 16.97
C LEU A 98 -4.44 0.96 17.15
N TYR A 99 -4.93 2.19 17.19
CA TYR A 99 -6.37 2.48 17.19
C TYR A 99 -7.06 1.86 15.96
N SER A 100 -6.48 2.11 14.78
CA SER A 100 -6.99 1.57 13.51
C SER A 100 -6.91 0.04 13.48
N PHE A 101 -5.84 -0.55 14.03
CA PHE A 101 -5.68 -2.00 14.14
C PHE A 101 -6.74 -2.64 15.04
N ARG A 102 -7.04 -2.03 16.20
CA ARG A 102 -8.13 -2.48 17.06
C ARG A 102 -9.46 -2.47 16.31
N LYS A 103 -9.75 -1.40 15.56
CA LYS A 103 -10.96 -1.29 14.76
C LYS A 103 -11.01 -2.32 13.62
N HIS A 104 -9.86 -2.63 13.03
CA HIS A 104 -9.74 -3.68 12.01
C HIS A 104 -10.02 -5.07 12.58
N LEU A 105 -9.53 -5.38 13.79
CA LEU A 105 -9.84 -6.63 14.49
C LEU A 105 -11.33 -6.79 14.80
N LEU A 106 -12.05 -5.68 15.00
CA LEU A 106 -13.51 -5.68 15.20
C LEU A 106 -14.30 -5.76 13.88
N GLY A 107 -13.64 -5.69 12.72
CA GLY A 107 -14.30 -5.70 11.41
C GLY A 107 -14.89 -4.36 10.98
N GLU A 108 -14.60 -3.28 11.70
CA GLU A 108 -15.20 -1.94 11.50
C GLU A 108 -14.27 -0.96 10.73
N ALA A 109 -13.06 -1.39 10.37
CA ALA A 109 -12.06 -0.50 9.79
C ALA A 109 -12.32 -0.16 8.31
N ASN A 110 -12.35 1.14 8.02
CA ASN A 110 -12.41 1.69 6.68
C ASN A 110 -11.07 1.53 5.95
N ILE A 111 -11.05 1.72 4.63
CA ILE A 111 -9.84 1.62 3.80
C ILE A 111 -8.72 2.56 4.28
N LEU A 112 -9.09 3.78 4.71
CA LEU A 112 -8.12 4.75 5.23
C LEU A 112 -7.48 4.29 6.55
N GLU A 113 -8.24 3.63 7.42
CA GLU A 113 -7.73 3.10 8.68
C GLU A 113 -6.84 1.87 8.43
N GLN A 114 -7.19 1.03 7.45
CA GLN A 114 -6.32 -0.07 7.01
C GLN A 114 -5.01 0.45 6.42
N LEU A 115 -5.06 1.51 5.61
CA LEU A 115 -3.86 2.20 5.12
C LEU A 115 -3.05 2.77 6.28
N ALA A 116 -3.69 3.37 7.28
CA ALA A 116 -3.02 3.90 8.46
C ALA A 116 -2.28 2.83 9.27
N ILE A 117 -2.82 1.62 9.39
CA ILE A 117 -2.12 0.48 10.01
C ILE A 117 -0.82 0.20 9.25
N VAL A 118 -0.91 0.04 7.92
CA VAL A 118 0.23 -0.29 7.06
C VAL A 118 1.29 0.82 7.11
N THR A 119 0.86 2.08 7.00
CA THR A 119 1.73 3.25 7.08
C THR A 119 2.40 3.35 8.45
N SER A 120 1.67 3.09 9.54
CA SER A 120 2.26 3.05 10.87
C SER A 120 3.34 1.98 10.98
N VAL A 121 3.05 0.75 10.54
CA VAL A 121 4.02 -0.36 10.59
C VAL A 121 5.29 -0.02 9.81
N PHE A 122 5.16 0.47 8.57
CA PHE A 122 6.34 0.78 7.76
C PHE A 122 7.09 2.03 8.24
N THR A 123 6.40 3.00 8.84
CA THR A 123 7.06 4.13 9.52
C THR A 123 7.96 3.60 10.65
N TRP A 124 7.44 2.70 11.49
CA TRP A 124 8.17 2.12 12.62
C TRP A 124 9.24 1.10 12.23
N LEU A 125 9.16 0.59 11.01
CA LEU A 125 10.12 -0.36 10.47
C LEU A 125 11.26 0.31 9.70
N THR A 126 10.98 1.39 8.95
CA THR A 126 11.94 1.97 7.98
C THR A 126 12.37 3.40 8.27
N LEU A 127 11.55 4.20 8.99
CA LEU A 127 11.85 5.61 9.26
C LEU A 127 12.28 5.83 10.71
N VAL A 128 11.49 5.36 11.68
CA VAL A 128 11.78 5.57 13.12
C VAL A 128 13.18 5.10 13.50
N PRO A 129 13.65 3.90 13.12
CA PRO A 129 14.94 3.42 13.62
C PRO A 129 16.12 4.24 13.08
N PRO A 130 16.26 4.49 11.75
CA PRO A 130 17.32 5.37 11.25
C PRO A 130 17.23 6.78 11.84
N ALA A 131 16.03 7.31 12.01
CA ALA A 131 15.84 8.64 12.56
C ALA A 131 16.26 8.74 14.03
N HIS A 132 16.03 7.67 14.82
CA HIS A 132 16.45 7.61 16.21
C HIS A 132 17.97 7.60 16.36
N PHE A 133 18.66 6.77 15.58
CA PHE A 133 20.12 6.63 15.70
C PHE A 133 20.88 7.77 15.01
N ASN A 134 20.34 8.34 13.93
CA ASN A 134 21.03 9.37 13.14
C ASN A 134 20.62 10.80 13.54
N GLY A 135 19.48 10.96 14.23
CA GLY A 135 18.91 12.26 14.60
C GLY A 135 18.19 13.00 13.48
N TYR A 136 18.32 12.54 12.23
CA TYR A 136 17.64 13.08 11.05
C TYR A 136 17.33 11.98 10.04
N LEU A 137 16.44 12.29 9.09
CA LEU A 137 16.07 11.39 8.00
C LEU A 137 16.58 11.91 6.65
N GLN A 138 17.34 11.08 5.93
CA GLN A 138 17.78 11.39 4.57
C GLN A 138 18.07 10.12 3.77
N GLY A 139 17.84 10.15 2.46
CA GLY A 139 18.28 9.11 1.52
C GLY A 139 17.43 7.84 1.58
N TRP A 140 18.08 6.70 1.80
CA TRP A 140 17.47 5.36 1.68
C TRP A 140 16.23 5.12 2.55
N PRO A 141 16.16 5.53 3.84
CA PRO A 141 14.96 5.34 4.66
C PRO A 141 13.65 5.80 3.98
N PHE A 142 13.65 6.97 3.34
CA PHE A 142 12.47 7.45 2.59
C PHE A 142 12.17 6.60 1.36
N VAL A 143 13.20 6.22 0.60
CA VAL A 143 13.04 5.34 -0.57
C VAL A 143 12.40 4.02 -0.13
N PHE A 144 12.93 3.39 0.92
CA PHE A 144 12.39 2.13 1.41
C PHE A 144 11.00 2.25 2.03
N PHE A 145 10.69 3.37 2.69
CA PHE A 145 9.33 3.63 3.14
C PHE A 145 8.33 3.52 1.97
N PHE A 146 8.59 4.16 0.84
CA PHE A 146 7.72 4.06 -0.34
C PHE A 146 7.81 2.70 -1.04
N VAL A 147 9.00 2.10 -1.15
CA VAL A 147 9.17 0.76 -1.73
C VAL A 147 8.41 -0.29 -0.94
N TYR A 148 8.41 -0.24 0.40
CA TYR A 148 7.65 -1.18 1.25
C TYR A 148 6.16 -1.02 1.03
N HIS A 149 5.64 0.22 1.05
CA HIS A 149 4.24 0.47 0.71
C HIS A 149 3.90 -0.17 -0.65
N TYR A 150 4.65 0.20 -1.69
CA TYR A 150 4.39 -0.29 -3.03
C TYR A 150 4.49 -1.82 -3.15
N PHE A 151 5.50 -2.43 -2.53
CA PHE A 151 5.74 -3.88 -2.54
C PHE A 151 4.56 -4.66 -1.96
N PHE A 152 4.01 -4.23 -0.82
CA PHE A 152 2.90 -4.92 -0.19
C PHE A 152 1.53 -4.58 -0.82
N PHE A 153 1.40 -3.43 -1.48
CA PHE A 153 0.21 -3.10 -2.27
C PHE A 153 0.10 -3.86 -3.59
N PHE A 154 1.21 -4.40 -4.14
CA PHE A 154 1.20 -5.11 -5.43
C PHE A 154 0.13 -6.20 -5.54
N ASN A 155 -0.05 -7.00 -4.49
CA ASN A 155 -1.03 -8.10 -4.53
C ASN A 155 -2.45 -7.58 -4.74
N VAL A 156 -2.81 -6.51 -4.03
CA VAL A 156 -4.12 -5.87 -4.12
C VAL A 156 -4.28 -5.19 -5.48
N SER A 157 -3.28 -4.42 -5.92
CA SER A 157 -3.33 -3.70 -7.19
C SER A 157 -3.40 -4.62 -8.40
N VAL A 158 -2.58 -5.68 -8.46
CA VAL A 158 -2.57 -6.65 -9.56
C VAL A 158 -3.91 -7.38 -9.61
N ARG A 159 -4.44 -7.80 -8.46
CA ARG A 159 -5.73 -8.48 -8.41
C ARG A 159 -6.87 -7.57 -8.86
N LYS A 160 -6.94 -6.34 -8.34
CA LYS A 160 -7.96 -5.36 -8.74
C LYS A 160 -7.87 -5.06 -10.24
N ARG A 161 -6.67 -4.97 -10.80
CA ARG A 161 -6.47 -4.76 -12.25
C ARG A 161 -6.97 -5.94 -13.08
N LEU A 162 -6.68 -7.18 -12.66
CA LEU A 162 -7.02 -8.38 -13.43
C LEU A 162 -8.49 -8.78 -13.32
N TYR A 163 -9.09 -8.61 -12.13
CA TYR A 163 -10.40 -9.16 -11.79
C TYR A 163 -11.39 -8.11 -11.26
N GLY A 164 -11.09 -6.82 -11.34
CA GLY A 164 -11.97 -5.76 -10.85
C GLY A 164 -12.38 -5.97 -9.38
N ASP A 165 -13.61 -5.56 -9.07
CA ASP A 165 -14.25 -5.80 -7.77
C ASP A 165 -15.12 -7.08 -7.78
N TYR A 166 -14.87 -8.03 -8.70
CA TYR A 166 -15.75 -9.19 -8.88
C TYR A 166 -15.71 -10.17 -7.68
N TYR A 167 -16.89 -10.74 -7.40
CA TYR A 167 -17.23 -11.61 -6.27
C TYR A 167 -16.06 -12.47 -5.77
N ALA A 168 -15.51 -12.07 -4.62
CA ALA A 168 -14.59 -12.92 -3.87
C ALA A 168 -15.27 -14.27 -3.61
N ARG A 169 -14.58 -15.36 -3.96
CA ARG A 169 -15.06 -16.71 -3.65
C ARG A 169 -15.37 -16.81 -2.14
N PRO A 170 -16.42 -17.55 -1.73
CA PRO A 170 -16.58 -17.93 -0.34
C PRO A 170 -15.29 -18.56 0.17
N HIS A 171 -14.78 -18.01 1.27
CA HIS A 171 -13.51 -18.38 1.86
C HIS A 171 -13.48 -19.88 2.21
N ASP A 172 -12.45 -20.59 1.76
CA ASP A 172 -12.32 -22.03 1.98
C ASP A 172 -11.20 -22.31 3.00
N PRO A 173 -11.54 -22.73 4.25
CA PRO A 173 -10.56 -22.92 5.32
C PRO A 173 -9.45 -23.92 5.00
N LYS A 174 -9.64 -24.80 4.02
CA LYS A 174 -8.61 -25.75 3.57
C LYS A 174 -7.32 -25.04 3.17
N TRP A 175 -7.42 -23.84 2.60
CA TRP A 175 -6.28 -23.09 2.08
C TRP A 175 -5.66 -22.13 3.12
N ASP A 176 -6.18 -22.10 4.35
CA ASP A 176 -5.64 -21.30 5.47
C ASP A 176 -4.44 -21.98 6.14
N VAL A 177 -3.40 -22.22 5.34
CA VAL A 177 -2.19 -22.86 5.83
C VAL A 177 -1.27 -21.83 6.45
N ASN A 178 -1.30 -21.74 7.78
CA ASN A 178 -0.45 -20.81 8.51
C ASN A 178 0.31 -21.52 9.63
N PRO A 179 1.59 -21.19 9.84
CA PRO A 179 2.30 -21.57 11.05
C PRO A 179 1.59 -21.07 12.32
N SER A 180 2.02 -21.61 13.46
CA SER A 180 1.48 -21.22 14.77
C SER A 180 1.53 -19.70 14.97
N LYS A 181 0.59 -19.16 15.77
CA LYS A 181 0.54 -17.71 16.06
C LYS A 181 1.85 -17.20 16.67
N TRP A 182 2.44 -18.00 17.56
CA TRP A 182 3.74 -17.70 18.18
C TRP A 182 4.86 -17.61 17.16
N TYR A 183 4.88 -18.51 16.18
CA TYR A 183 5.91 -18.50 15.14
C TYR A 183 5.81 -17.26 14.24
N ARG A 184 4.58 -16.84 13.91
CA ARG A 184 4.32 -15.59 13.20
C ARG A 184 4.74 -14.37 14.02
N LEU A 185 4.43 -14.36 15.32
CA LEU A 185 4.84 -13.28 16.21
C LEU A 185 6.37 -13.17 16.30
N LEU A 186 7.06 -14.30 16.48
CA LEU A 186 8.52 -14.35 16.50
C LEU A 186 9.14 -13.84 15.20
N PHE A 187 8.55 -14.19 14.05
CA PHE A 187 8.98 -13.64 12.77
C PHE A 187 8.79 -12.11 12.70
N CYS A 188 7.62 -11.59 13.07
CA CYS A 188 7.37 -10.15 13.09
C CYS A 188 8.34 -9.40 14.03
N VAL A 189 8.58 -9.94 15.23
CA VAL A 189 9.54 -9.37 16.19
C VAL A 189 10.96 -9.45 15.64
N GLY A 190 11.37 -10.59 15.07
CA GLY A 190 12.69 -10.76 14.45
C GLY A 190 12.93 -9.79 13.30
N VAL A 191 11.95 -9.59 12.42
CA VAL A 191 12.03 -8.60 11.34
C VAL A 191 12.14 -7.19 11.91
N MET A 192 11.33 -6.83 12.92
CA MET A 192 11.42 -5.53 13.58
C MET A 192 12.81 -5.29 14.20
N VAL A 193 13.29 -6.24 14.99
CA VAL A 193 14.63 -6.18 15.62
C VAL A 193 15.71 -6.03 14.55
N GLY A 194 15.63 -6.80 13.46
CA GLY A 194 16.61 -6.73 12.38
C GLY A 194 16.67 -5.37 11.68
N HIS A 195 15.53 -4.69 11.52
CA HIS A 195 15.51 -3.34 10.95
C HIS A 195 16.07 -2.29 11.91
N TRP A 196 15.83 -2.45 13.22
CA TRP A 196 16.42 -1.60 14.25
C TRP A 196 17.93 -1.80 14.37
N LEU A 197 18.40 -3.05 14.33
CA LEU A 197 19.83 -3.37 14.28
C LEU A 197 20.48 -2.79 13.03
N ALA A 198 19.81 -2.86 11.87
CA ALA A 198 20.36 -2.31 10.64
C ALA A 198 20.54 -0.79 10.71
N ALA A 199 19.60 -0.09 11.35
CA ALA A 199 19.71 1.34 11.60
C ALA A 199 20.80 1.69 12.63
N PHE A 200 21.00 0.85 13.63
CA PHE A 200 22.07 1.00 14.61
C PHE A 200 23.47 0.75 14.00
N GLU A 201 23.60 -0.23 13.11
CA GLU A 201 24.86 -0.63 12.47
C GLU A 201 25.33 0.38 11.41
N GLY A 202 24.40 1.08 10.75
CA GLY A 202 24.70 2.02 9.68
C GLY A 202 24.36 3.47 9.99
N PRO A 203 24.91 4.14 11.02
CA PRO A 203 24.46 5.47 11.41
C PRO A 203 24.89 6.60 10.45
N GLU A 204 25.98 6.40 9.70
CA GLU A 204 26.62 7.45 8.90
C GLU A 204 26.18 7.45 7.42
N LEU A 205 24.87 7.27 7.15
CA LEU A 205 24.36 7.23 5.77
C LEU A 205 24.71 8.46 4.92
N HIS A 206 24.81 9.63 5.54
CA HIS A 206 25.15 10.88 4.87
C HIS A 206 26.58 10.93 4.32
N LEU A 207 27.49 10.11 4.84
CA LEU A 207 28.88 10.01 4.36
C LEU A 207 28.97 9.13 3.11
N ILE A 208 27.92 8.39 2.78
CA ILE A 208 27.91 7.49 1.63
C ILE A 208 27.82 8.33 0.36
N PRO A 209 28.79 8.24 -0.56
CA PRO A 209 28.74 8.98 -1.81
C PRO A 209 27.49 8.59 -2.61
N GLY A 210 26.76 9.60 -3.06
CA GLY A 210 25.64 9.44 -3.98
C GLY A 210 26.09 9.06 -5.39
N GLY A 211 25.11 8.90 -6.31
CA GLY A 211 25.38 8.65 -7.73
C GLY A 211 25.58 7.17 -8.08
N TRP A 212 26.56 6.88 -8.93
CA TRP A 212 26.75 5.55 -9.55
C TRP A 212 27.10 4.43 -8.57
N THR A 213 27.68 4.78 -7.42
CA THR A 213 27.96 3.86 -6.30
C THR A 213 26.70 3.17 -5.76
N ASN A 214 25.53 3.78 -5.96
CA ASN A 214 24.24 3.29 -5.50
C ASN A 214 23.46 2.49 -6.55
N VAL A 215 24.02 2.32 -7.76
CA VAL A 215 23.34 1.59 -8.85
C VAL A 215 23.04 0.14 -8.46
N GLY A 216 23.94 -0.51 -7.73
CA GLY A 216 23.71 -1.87 -7.23
C GLY A 216 22.43 -1.96 -6.38
N ILE A 217 22.19 -1.00 -5.49
CA ILE A 217 20.99 -0.96 -4.63
C ILE A 217 19.74 -0.72 -5.47
N TRP A 218 19.79 0.20 -6.43
CA TRP A 218 18.66 0.43 -7.35
C TRP A 218 18.33 -0.81 -8.18
N VAL A 219 19.34 -1.52 -8.68
CA VAL A 219 19.15 -2.80 -9.39
C VAL A 219 18.48 -3.82 -8.46
N LEU A 220 18.94 -3.94 -7.21
CA LEU A 220 18.31 -4.85 -6.24
C LEU A 220 16.85 -4.49 -5.94
N ILE A 221 16.52 -3.19 -5.80
CA ILE A 221 15.14 -2.72 -5.62
C ILE A 221 14.30 -3.11 -6.84
N ILE A 222 14.79 -2.84 -8.05
CA ILE A 222 14.07 -3.16 -9.30
C ILE A 222 13.84 -4.67 -9.41
N VAL A 223 14.87 -5.48 -9.17
CA VAL A 223 14.76 -6.95 -9.20
C VAL A 223 13.74 -7.44 -8.16
N THR A 224 13.77 -6.89 -6.96
CA THR A 224 12.80 -7.20 -5.88
C THR A 224 11.37 -6.92 -6.33
N LEU A 225 11.11 -5.73 -6.87
CA LEU A 225 9.79 -5.31 -7.32
C LEU A 225 9.30 -6.13 -8.52
N LEU A 226 10.18 -6.38 -9.50
CA LEU A 226 9.86 -7.21 -10.67
C LEU A 226 9.57 -8.66 -10.27
N MET A 227 10.35 -9.23 -9.34
CA MET A 227 10.14 -10.57 -8.83
C MET A 227 8.78 -10.66 -8.12
N GLN A 228 8.47 -9.69 -7.26
CA GLN A 228 7.18 -9.64 -6.55
C GLN A 228 5.99 -9.49 -7.50
N TYR A 229 6.10 -8.57 -8.46
CA TYR A 229 5.06 -8.32 -9.46
C TYR A 229 4.79 -9.56 -10.31
N ASN A 230 5.84 -10.15 -10.90
CA ASN A 230 5.68 -11.33 -11.75
C ASN A 230 5.13 -12.53 -10.96
N SER A 231 5.64 -12.78 -9.76
CA SER A 231 5.17 -13.90 -8.92
C SER A 231 3.70 -13.75 -8.57
N THR A 232 3.29 -12.53 -8.20
CA THR A 232 1.89 -12.20 -7.93
C THR A 232 1.03 -12.36 -9.19
N LEU A 233 1.48 -11.88 -10.34
CA LEU A 233 0.75 -11.94 -11.60
C LEU A 233 0.45 -13.38 -12.02
N TYR A 234 1.48 -14.25 -11.99
CA TYR A 234 1.32 -15.65 -12.37
C TYR A 234 0.51 -16.45 -11.34
N LEU A 235 0.62 -16.13 -10.05
CA LEU A 235 -0.18 -16.78 -9.00
C LEU A 235 -1.64 -16.31 -9.00
N ALA A 236 -1.92 -15.05 -9.35
CA ALA A 236 -3.24 -14.46 -9.25
C ALA A 236 -4.32 -15.21 -10.06
N LYS A 237 -3.95 -15.93 -11.13
CA LYS A 237 -4.86 -16.75 -11.94
C LYS A 237 -5.15 -18.13 -11.36
N TYR A 238 -4.35 -18.57 -10.39
CA TYR A 238 -4.41 -19.90 -9.80
C TYR A 238 -4.59 -19.85 -8.27
N SER A 239 -4.89 -18.66 -7.74
CA SER A 239 -5.14 -18.45 -6.31
C SER A 239 -6.59 -18.79 -5.96
N GLU A 240 -6.78 -19.47 -4.84
CA GLU A 240 -8.09 -19.82 -4.25
C GLU A 240 -9.06 -18.63 -4.20
N LYS A 241 -8.53 -17.45 -3.91
CA LYS A 241 -9.23 -16.16 -3.85
C LYS A 241 -9.99 -15.79 -5.12
N VAL A 242 -9.71 -16.44 -6.25
CA VAL A 242 -10.35 -16.21 -7.55
C VAL A 242 -10.93 -17.51 -8.12
N VAL A 243 -10.18 -18.62 -8.07
CA VAL A 243 -10.62 -19.93 -8.58
C VAL A 243 -10.08 -21.04 -7.70
N VAL A 244 -10.78 -22.18 -7.63
CA VAL A 244 -10.21 -23.40 -7.03
C VAL A 244 -8.90 -23.71 -7.76
N PRO A 245 -7.76 -23.86 -7.05
CA PRO A 245 -6.50 -24.20 -7.69
C PRO A 245 -6.63 -25.55 -8.42
N THR A 246 -6.62 -25.51 -9.76
CA THR A 246 -6.78 -26.71 -10.63
C THR A 246 -5.45 -27.27 -11.11
N ALA A 247 -4.38 -26.48 -11.05
CA ALA A 247 -3.06 -26.84 -11.51
C ALA A 247 -1.97 -26.15 -10.70
N VAL A 248 -0.81 -26.80 -10.63
CA VAL A 248 0.42 -26.22 -10.06
C VAL A 248 0.99 -25.19 -11.04
N VAL A 249 1.31 -24.00 -10.55
CA VAL A 249 1.96 -22.96 -11.36
C VAL A 249 3.44 -23.28 -11.49
N GLN A 250 3.92 -23.47 -12.73
CA GLN A 250 5.30 -23.86 -13.01
C GLN A 250 6.04 -22.86 -13.93
N PHE A 251 5.38 -21.77 -14.32
CA PHE A 251 5.89 -20.78 -15.27
C PHE A 251 6.14 -19.43 -14.61
N GLY A 252 6.84 -18.55 -15.33
CA GLY A 252 7.30 -17.28 -14.75
C GLY A 252 8.40 -17.52 -13.71
N PRO A 253 8.40 -16.80 -12.57
CA PRO A 253 9.37 -16.99 -11.50
C PRO A 253 9.39 -18.39 -10.88
N TYR A 254 8.26 -19.09 -10.93
CA TYR A 254 8.09 -20.45 -10.41
C TYR A 254 8.94 -21.50 -11.15
N ARG A 255 9.49 -21.17 -12.33
CA ARG A 255 10.41 -22.07 -13.05
C ARG A 255 11.79 -22.18 -12.39
N TRP A 256 12.18 -21.18 -11.58
CA TRP A 256 13.51 -21.09 -10.99
C TRP A 256 13.51 -21.44 -9.50
N VAL A 257 12.47 -21.02 -8.77
CA VAL A 257 12.30 -21.28 -7.34
C VAL A 257 10.84 -21.59 -7.04
N ARG A 258 10.57 -22.46 -6.06
CA ARG A 258 9.19 -22.88 -5.75
C ARG A 258 8.35 -21.79 -5.09
N HIS A 259 8.98 -20.90 -4.32
CA HIS A 259 8.29 -19.86 -3.53
C HIS A 259 8.82 -18.44 -3.80
N PRO A 260 8.66 -17.92 -5.03
CA PRO A 260 9.28 -16.67 -5.45
C PRO A 260 8.73 -15.42 -4.74
N ILE A 261 7.53 -15.47 -4.14
CA ILE A 261 6.98 -14.39 -3.29
C ILE A 261 7.73 -14.31 -1.95
N TYR A 262 8.21 -15.43 -1.42
CA TYR A 262 9.02 -15.43 -0.19
C TYR A 262 10.42 -14.94 -0.49
N SER A 263 10.99 -15.39 -1.60
CA SER A 263 12.27 -14.90 -2.11
C SER A 263 12.28 -13.38 -2.32
N SER A 264 11.23 -12.80 -2.92
CA SER A 264 11.14 -11.34 -3.11
C SER A 264 11.02 -10.60 -1.78
N THR A 265 10.31 -11.15 -0.79
CA THR A 265 10.18 -10.53 0.53
C THR A 265 11.51 -10.58 1.29
N MET A 266 12.22 -11.71 1.22
CA MET A 266 13.59 -11.83 1.74
C MET A 266 14.53 -10.84 1.08
N LEU A 267 14.45 -10.71 -0.25
CA LEU A 267 15.28 -9.80 -1.02
C LEU A 267 14.97 -8.34 -0.68
N LEU A 268 13.71 -7.98 -0.41
CA LEU A 268 13.33 -6.65 0.05
C LEU A 268 14.07 -6.29 1.35
N PHE A 269 14.00 -7.16 2.35
CA PHE A 269 14.64 -6.90 3.64
C PHE A 269 16.17 -6.92 3.53
N ALA A 270 16.72 -7.82 2.73
CA ALA A 270 18.15 -7.86 2.45
C ALA A 270 18.62 -6.56 1.77
N THR A 271 17.87 -6.06 0.79
CA THR A 271 18.17 -4.84 0.06
C THR A 271 18.12 -3.62 0.97
N TYR A 272 17.20 -3.58 1.95
CA TYR A 272 17.18 -2.57 3.01
C TYR A 272 18.48 -2.59 3.84
N CYS A 273 18.89 -3.75 4.35
CA CYS A 273 20.13 -3.86 5.12
C CYS A 273 21.39 -3.50 4.30
N VAL A 274 21.45 -3.90 3.02
CA VAL A 274 22.54 -3.51 2.12
C VAL A 274 22.58 -2.01 1.91
N ALA A 275 21.41 -1.36 1.77
CA ALA A 275 21.33 0.08 1.59
C ALA A 275 21.77 0.87 2.83
N LEU A 276 21.51 0.33 4.03
CA LEU A 276 22.03 0.87 5.29
C LEU A 276 23.48 0.44 5.58
N ARG A 277 24.13 -0.34 4.71
CA ARG A 277 25.48 -0.88 4.91
C ARG A 277 25.63 -1.70 6.21
N ALA A 278 24.61 -2.49 6.51
CA ALA A 278 24.48 -3.26 7.74
C ALA A 278 24.62 -4.79 7.49
N PRO A 279 25.84 -5.32 7.28
CA PRO A 279 26.07 -6.73 6.96
C PRO A 279 25.69 -7.71 8.07
N LEU A 280 25.86 -7.36 9.35
CA LEU A 280 25.47 -8.24 10.46
C LEU A 280 23.94 -8.34 10.56
N SER A 281 23.28 -7.20 10.42
CA SER A 281 21.81 -7.12 10.39
C SER A 281 21.23 -7.83 9.18
N LEU A 282 21.90 -7.75 8.03
CA LEU A 282 21.56 -8.53 6.83
C LEU A 282 21.57 -10.04 7.13
N LEU A 283 22.66 -10.55 7.72
CA LEU A 283 22.76 -11.97 8.06
C LEU A 283 21.65 -12.40 9.03
N PHE A 284 21.41 -11.59 10.05
CA PHE A 284 20.36 -11.83 11.04
C PHE A 284 18.96 -11.90 10.39
N VAL A 285 18.60 -10.92 9.58
CA VAL A 285 17.28 -10.86 8.92
C VAL A 285 17.11 -12.00 7.93
N VAL A 286 18.14 -12.35 7.16
CA VAL A 286 18.10 -13.50 6.25
C VAL A 286 17.89 -14.80 7.03
N ALA A 287 18.58 -14.99 8.15
CA ALA A 287 18.39 -16.17 9.01
C ALA A 287 16.95 -16.24 9.57
N VAL A 288 16.41 -15.13 10.09
CA VAL A 288 15.02 -15.05 10.57
C VAL A 288 14.03 -15.43 9.46
N CYS A 289 14.24 -14.92 8.24
CA CYS A 289 13.37 -15.25 7.11
C CYS A 289 13.49 -16.70 6.66
N LEU A 290 14.71 -17.25 6.59
CA LEU A 290 14.93 -18.64 6.20
C LEU A 290 14.23 -19.60 7.15
N LEU A 291 14.34 -19.37 8.46
CA LEU A 291 13.64 -20.16 9.46
C LEU A 291 12.12 -20.09 9.18
N TYR A 292 11.57 -18.87 9.14
CA TYR A 292 10.12 -18.68 9.01
C TYR A 292 9.55 -19.27 7.72
N TYR A 293 10.15 -18.94 6.59
CA TYR A 293 9.67 -19.36 5.29
C TYR A 293 9.92 -20.83 5.01
N ASP A 294 10.97 -21.46 5.56
CA ASP A 294 11.15 -22.91 5.42
C ASP A 294 10.01 -23.68 6.11
N GLN A 295 9.64 -23.28 7.33
CA GLN A 295 8.51 -23.89 8.02
C GLN A 295 7.21 -23.63 7.27
N LYS A 296 6.98 -22.39 6.82
CA LYS A 296 5.77 -22.05 6.07
C LYS A 296 5.67 -22.85 4.76
N ALA A 297 6.76 -22.89 3.99
CA ALA A 297 6.84 -23.67 2.76
C ALA A 297 6.55 -25.13 3.03
N LYS A 298 7.15 -25.78 4.03
CA LYS A 298 6.88 -27.20 4.34
C LYS A 298 5.39 -27.51 4.50
N ILE A 299 4.64 -26.65 5.21
CA ILE A 299 3.21 -26.86 5.42
C ILE A 299 2.43 -26.62 4.12
N GLU A 300 2.78 -25.59 3.34
CA GLU A 300 2.16 -25.31 2.04
C GLU A 300 2.45 -26.42 1.02
N GLU A 301 3.68 -26.91 0.93
CA GLU A 301 4.09 -28.01 0.05
C GLU A 301 3.36 -29.31 0.43
N ALA A 302 3.16 -29.59 1.73
CA ALA A 302 2.37 -30.74 2.17
C ALA A 302 0.91 -30.66 1.68
N LEU A 303 0.26 -29.49 1.77
CA LEU A 303 -1.07 -29.28 1.22
C LEU A 303 -1.09 -29.42 -0.31
N MET A 304 -0.04 -28.93 -1.00
CA MET A 304 0.07 -29.09 -2.45
C MET A 304 0.21 -30.56 -2.85
N VAL A 305 0.97 -31.37 -2.10
CA VAL A 305 1.07 -32.82 -2.32
C VAL A 305 -0.28 -33.50 -2.08
N GLU A 306 -0.98 -33.16 -0.99
CA GLU A 306 -2.31 -33.71 -0.70
C GLU A 306 -3.33 -33.38 -1.80
N THR A 307 -3.25 -32.18 -2.37
CA THR A 307 -4.25 -31.71 -3.35
C THR A 307 -3.92 -32.08 -4.79
N PHE A 308 -2.64 -32.09 -5.17
CA PHE A 308 -2.21 -32.28 -6.56
C PHE A 308 -1.41 -33.58 -6.80
N GLY A 309 -1.04 -34.30 -5.74
CA GLY A 309 -0.34 -35.59 -5.81
C GLY A 309 0.93 -35.53 -6.66
N GLU A 310 1.05 -36.46 -7.59
CA GLU A 310 2.21 -36.63 -8.47
C GLU A 310 2.57 -35.36 -9.26
N ARG A 311 1.58 -34.56 -9.67
CA ARG A 311 1.84 -33.33 -10.45
C ARG A 311 2.71 -32.34 -9.70
N TYR A 312 2.51 -32.24 -8.38
CA TYR A 312 3.34 -31.38 -7.54
C TYR A 312 4.71 -32.01 -7.27
N MET A 313 4.77 -33.32 -7.06
CA MET A 313 6.04 -34.03 -6.87
C MET A 313 6.95 -33.92 -8.10
N GLU A 314 6.41 -34.07 -9.31
CA GLU A 314 7.16 -33.85 -10.55
C GLU A 314 7.70 -32.43 -10.65
N TYR A 315 6.88 -31.44 -10.32
CA TYR A 315 7.31 -30.05 -10.27
C TYR A 315 8.43 -29.82 -9.24
N ALA A 316 8.28 -30.35 -8.03
CA ALA A 316 9.29 -30.22 -6.97
C ALA A 316 10.61 -30.91 -7.34
N THR A 317 10.55 -31.97 -8.15
CA THR A 317 11.74 -32.65 -8.68
C THR A 317 12.44 -31.81 -9.76
N LYS A 318 11.67 -31.14 -10.62
CA LYS A 318 12.19 -30.23 -11.67
C LYS A 318 12.78 -28.95 -11.06
N VAL A 319 12.10 -28.36 -10.08
CA VAL A 319 12.49 -27.11 -9.42
C VAL A 319 13.02 -27.42 -8.02
N ARG A 320 14.34 -27.67 -7.95
CA ARG A 320 15.01 -28.10 -6.71
C ARG A 320 15.04 -27.00 -5.65
N HIS A 321 15.20 -25.74 -6.05
CA HIS A 321 15.38 -24.61 -5.14
C HIS A 321 14.04 -24.10 -4.60
N LYS A 322 13.96 -23.89 -3.29
CA LYS A 322 12.80 -23.32 -2.61
C LYS A 322 12.75 -21.81 -2.71
N PHE A 323 13.85 -21.13 -2.36
CA PHE A 323 13.88 -19.68 -2.17
C PHE A 323 15.02 -19.01 -2.92
N ILE A 324 16.25 -19.54 -2.83
CA ILE A 324 17.43 -18.92 -3.39
C ILE A 324 17.92 -19.81 -4.53
N PRO A 325 17.91 -19.30 -5.78
CA PRO A 325 18.46 -20.05 -6.90
C PRO A 325 19.88 -20.54 -6.57
N PHE A 326 20.16 -21.82 -6.82
CA PHE A 326 21.47 -22.45 -6.65
C PHE A 326 21.98 -22.61 -5.20
N VAL A 327 21.17 -22.28 -4.19
CA VAL A 327 21.55 -22.44 -2.77
C VAL A 327 20.56 -23.32 -2.02
N TYR A 328 19.29 -22.93 -2.00
CA TYR A 328 18.28 -23.60 -1.20
C TYR A 328 16.88 -23.49 -1.77
#